data_AF-A0A947A8X6-F1
#
_entry.id   AF-A0A947A8X6-F1
#
_cell.length_a   1.000
_cell.length_b   1.000
_cell.length_c   1.000
_cell.angle_alpha   90.00
_cell.angle_beta   90.00
_cell.angle_gamma   90.00
#
_symmetry.space_group_name_H-M   'P 1'
#
loop_
_entity.id
_entity.type
_entity.pdbx_description
1 polymer ?
#
loop_
_entity_poly.entity_id
_entity_poly.type
_entity_poly.pdbx_seq_one_letter_code
_entity_poly.pdbx_strand_id
1 'polypeptide(L)'
;GNSDSLLEQLKRFTASSPDLKDDHELLLPVTRGAGVIYVVDGARPLRNVDRAEMEILRLIGRPRMAVINCKNDDFQFLDSWKDELRKHFNSSRVFNAHRATYAERIELLEALKAIDQDWYKLLADIVSAFRQDWEARTRISADSICSLLSDCLGFQLRKDLPAEHGVARLEQQLLQQYTAAVIKKEQRAHQQIRALFKHNIFDYQLPPHSILREDLFNQKTWQLLGLTKKQLLLLGGIGGAAVGAGVDVAALGHGLGLFTALGGTVGFLGALLGRDNLTTDASFLGLKIAGQQIQIGPINNISLMFVLINRAFLYFQHTINWAHGRRDYPDHDTKDQRTDLQGFTSNWSAQNLKTCNSFFKAVHKKSIDREPEIVSAMQQLLFSEFMKISQDER
;
A
#
# COMPACT_ATOMS: atom_id res chain seq x y z
N GLY A 1 -50.62 12.04 -8.56
CA GLY A 1 -50.37 11.78 -9.99
C GLY A 1 -49.29 10.72 -10.12
N ASN A 2 -49.15 10.11 -11.30
CA ASN A 2 -48.00 9.25 -11.61
C ASN A 2 -46.69 10.06 -11.42
N SER A 3 -45.62 9.44 -10.94
CA SER A 3 -44.32 10.07 -10.67
C SER A 3 -43.76 10.82 -11.90
N ASP A 4 -43.96 10.26 -13.10
CA ASP A 4 -43.58 10.92 -14.36
C ASP A 4 -44.32 12.25 -14.58
N SER A 5 -45.61 12.30 -14.24
CA SER A 5 -46.39 13.54 -14.35
C SER A 5 -45.91 14.60 -13.37
N LEU A 6 -45.46 14.19 -12.18
CA LEU A 6 -44.91 15.12 -11.19
C LEU A 6 -43.56 15.67 -11.64
N LEU A 7 -42.71 14.81 -12.21
CA LEU A 7 -41.40 15.21 -12.74
C LEU A 7 -41.55 16.22 -13.90
N GLU A 8 -42.51 16.01 -14.81
CA GLU A 8 -42.80 16.96 -15.88
C GLU A 8 -43.37 18.29 -15.37
N GLN A 9 -44.20 18.26 -14.32
CA GLN A 9 -44.66 19.49 -13.66
C GLN A 9 -43.51 20.25 -13.01
N LEU A 10 -42.64 19.54 -12.29
CA LEU A 10 -41.46 20.14 -11.67
C LEU A 10 -40.52 20.76 -12.71
N LYS A 11 -40.27 20.07 -13.81
CA LYS A 11 -39.46 20.58 -14.93
C LYS A 11 -40.04 21.87 -15.53
N ARG A 12 -41.36 21.95 -15.72
CA ARG A 12 -42.03 23.18 -16.21
C ARG A 12 -41.94 24.31 -15.19
N PHE A 13 -42.11 23.98 -13.90
CA PHE A 13 -41.99 24.95 -12.82
C PHE A 13 -40.58 25.57 -12.76
N THR A 14 -39.53 24.75 -12.76
CA THR A 14 -38.15 25.26 -12.74
C THR A 14 -37.79 26.04 -14.00
N ALA A 15 -38.34 25.67 -15.17
CA ALA A 15 -38.16 26.45 -16.41
C ALA A 15 -38.82 27.84 -16.37
N SER A 16 -39.87 28.01 -15.56
CA SER A 16 -40.65 29.25 -15.49
C SER A 16 -40.03 30.33 -14.60
N SER A 17 -39.02 29.98 -13.79
CA SER A 17 -38.34 30.91 -12.88
C SER A 17 -36.86 31.04 -13.24
N PRO A 18 -36.37 32.25 -13.56
CA PRO A 18 -34.95 32.48 -13.80
C PRO A 18 -34.04 32.08 -12.63
N ASP A 19 -34.54 32.17 -11.40
CA ASP A 19 -33.79 31.84 -10.17
C ASP A 19 -33.55 30.34 -10.00
N LEU A 20 -34.30 29.49 -10.73
CA LEU A 20 -34.21 28.02 -10.69
C LEU A 20 -33.54 27.43 -11.93
N LYS A 21 -32.78 28.25 -12.67
CA LYS A 21 -32.12 27.82 -13.91
C LYS A 21 -31.21 26.61 -13.69
N ASP A 22 -30.43 26.62 -12.60
CA ASP A 22 -29.50 25.54 -12.28
C ASP A 22 -30.25 24.25 -11.90
N ASP A 23 -31.32 24.37 -11.11
CA ASP A 23 -32.21 23.23 -10.78
C ASP A 23 -32.87 22.64 -12.04
N HIS A 24 -33.28 23.50 -12.98
CA HIS A 24 -33.83 23.05 -14.25
C HIS A 24 -32.81 22.20 -15.02
N GLU A 25 -31.56 22.66 -15.11
CA GLU A 25 -30.48 21.93 -15.80
C GLU A 25 -30.20 20.58 -15.13
N LEU A 26 -30.16 20.54 -13.79
CA LEU A 26 -29.97 19.31 -13.00
C LEU A 26 -31.10 18.29 -13.19
N LEU A 27 -32.34 18.73 -13.47
CA LEU A 27 -33.48 17.84 -13.70
C LEU A 27 -33.50 17.22 -15.10
N LEU A 28 -32.82 17.80 -16.09
CA LEU A 28 -32.85 17.30 -17.47
C LEU A 28 -32.36 15.85 -17.59
N PRO A 29 -31.22 15.42 -17.00
CA PRO A 29 -30.82 14.02 -16.99
C PRO A 29 -31.84 13.11 -16.31
N VAL A 30 -32.45 13.56 -15.22
CA VAL A 30 -33.45 12.81 -14.44
C VAL A 30 -34.71 12.56 -15.26
N THR A 31 -35.12 13.51 -16.09
CA THR A 31 -36.24 13.34 -17.05
C THR A 31 -35.93 12.34 -18.15
N ARG A 32 -34.65 12.11 -18.46
CA ARG A 32 -34.18 11.08 -19.39
C ARG A 32 -33.97 9.71 -18.74
N GLY A 33 -34.30 9.55 -17.46
CA GLY A 33 -34.19 8.30 -16.72
C GLY A 33 -32.90 8.12 -15.92
N ALA A 34 -32.12 9.19 -15.70
CA ALA A 34 -30.95 9.11 -14.83
C ALA A 34 -31.32 8.84 -13.36
N GLY A 35 -30.44 8.11 -12.67
CA GLY A 35 -30.46 7.98 -11.22
C GLY A 35 -29.92 9.18 -10.48
N VAL A 36 -30.28 9.26 -9.19
CA VAL A 36 -29.84 10.36 -8.32
C VAL A 36 -28.96 9.82 -7.20
N ILE A 37 -27.73 10.33 -7.11
CA ILE A 37 -26.88 10.18 -5.93
C ILE A 37 -26.94 11.49 -5.16
N TYR A 38 -27.63 11.48 -4.03
CA TYR A 38 -27.79 12.64 -3.16
C TYR A 38 -26.68 12.66 -2.10
N VAL A 39 -25.74 13.59 -2.23
CA VAL A 39 -24.55 13.68 -1.36
C VAL A 39 -24.76 14.77 -0.31
N VAL A 40 -24.62 14.43 0.97
CA VAL A 40 -24.75 15.36 2.10
C VAL A 40 -23.45 15.45 2.88
N ASP A 41 -23.22 16.57 3.56
CA ASP A 41 -22.10 16.71 4.49
C ASP A 41 -22.56 16.31 5.90
N GLY A 42 -21.96 15.23 6.43
CA GLY A 42 -22.30 14.69 7.75
C GLY A 42 -21.87 15.57 8.93
N ALA A 43 -20.99 16.56 8.69
CA ALA A 43 -20.46 17.45 9.72
C ALA A 43 -21.36 18.68 10.00
N ARG A 44 -22.45 18.87 9.24
CA ARG A 44 -23.40 19.98 9.45
C ARG A 44 -24.77 19.49 9.89
N PRO A 45 -25.54 20.32 10.62
CA PRO A 45 -26.91 19.98 10.98
C PRO A 45 -27.83 19.89 9.75
N LEU A 46 -28.86 19.06 9.90
CA LEU A 46 -29.95 18.91 8.95
C LEU A 46 -30.83 20.16 8.92
N ARG A 47 -31.09 20.71 7.72
CA ARG A 47 -31.89 21.92 7.51
C ARG A 47 -33.24 21.58 6.88
N ASN A 48 -34.18 22.53 6.95
CA ASN A 48 -35.50 22.38 6.32
C ASN A 48 -35.41 22.28 4.80
N VAL A 49 -34.46 22.99 4.19
CA VAL A 49 -34.20 22.91 2.73
C VAL A 49 -33.81 21.48 2.34
N ASP A 50 -32.92 20.84 3.11
CA ASP A 50 -32.51 19.46 2.84
C ASP A 50 -33.73 18.50 2.90
N ARG A 51 -34.65 18.70 3.87
CA ARG A 51 -35.89 17.91 3.96
C ARG A 51 -36.80 18.10 2.76
N ALA A 52 -36.94 19.34 2.28
CA ALA A 52 -37.74 19.65 1.11
C ALA A 52 -37.15 19.03 -0.16
N GLU A 53 -35.83 19.13 -0.36
CA GLU A 53 -35.13 18.49 -1.49
C GLU A 53 -35.32 16.97 -1.49
N MET A 54 -35.14 16.32 -0.33
CA MET A 54 -35.35 14.87 -0.20
C MET A 54 -36.80 14.46 -0.50
N GLU A 55 -37.77 15.25 -0.08
CA GLU A 55 -39.19 15.00 -0.36
C GLU A 55 -39.49 15.15 -1.86
N ILE A 56 -38.94 16.16 -2.53
CA ILE A 56 -39.05 16.31 -3.99
C ILE A 56 -38.48 15.08 -4.69
N LEU A 57 -37.28 14.64 -4.32
CA LEU A 57 -36.63 13.45 -4.87
C LEU A 57 -37.44 12.18 -4.60
N ARG A 58 -38.10 12.10 -3.44
CA ARG A 58 -38.98 10.99 -3.08
C ARG A 58 -40.19 10.92 -4.01
N LEU A 59 -40.83 12.07 -4.25
CA LEU A 59 -42.07 12.18 -5.00
C LEU A 59 -41.89 11.95 -6.52
N ILE A 60 -40.74 12.34 -7.10
CA ILE A 60 -40.45 12.07 -8.53
C ILE A 60 -40.18 10.59 -8.82
N GLY A 61 -40.01 9.74 -7.79
CA GLY A 61 -40.00 8.29 -7.94
C GLY A 61 -38.82 7.68 -8.71
N ARG A 62 -37.76 8.45 -9.02
CA ARG A 62 -36.58 7.93 -9.72
C ARG A 62 -35.64 7.15 -8.78
N PRO A 63 -34.88 6.17 -9.30
CA PRO A 63 -33.95 5.40 -8.47
C PRO A 63 -32.89 6.33 -7.87
N ARG A 64 -32.67 6.20 -6.57
CA ARG A 64 -31.87 7.15 -5.80
C ARG A 64 -31.13 6.51 -4.62
N MET A 65 -29.94 7.02 -4.36
CA MET A 65 -29.11 6.66 -3.21
C MET A 65 -28.70 7.93 -2.48
N ALA A 66 -28.63 7.86 -1.16
CA ALA A 66 -28.01 8.90 -0.37
C ALA A 66 -26.58 8.51 0.04
N VAL A 67 -25.68 9.49 0.01
CA VAL A 67 -24.29 9.33 0.44
C VAL A 67 -23.96 10.42 1.46
N ILE A 68 -23.65 10.01 2.69
CA ILE A 68 -23.20 10.92 3.75
C ILE A 68 -21.67 11.01 3.64
N ASN A 69 -21.19 12.19 3.23
CA ASN A 69 -19.77 12.51 3.17
C ASN A 69 -19.31 13.12 4.50
N CYS A 70 -18.68 12.31 5.34
CA CYS A 70 -18.01 12.78 6.55
C CYS A 70 -16.59 13.21 6.19
N LYS A 71 -16.38 14.51 5.94
CA LYS A 71 -15.06 15.04 5.56
C LYS A 71 -14.06 15.01 6.73
N ASN A 72 -14.56 15.24 7.94
CA ASN A 72 -13.84 15.16 9.20
C ASN A 72 -14.42 14.00 10.01
N ASP A 73 -13.66 13.45 10.97
CA ASP A 73 -14.13 12.44 11.93
C ASP A 73 -15.11 13.03 12.97
N ASP A 74 -15.89 14.03 12.53
CA ASP A 74 -16.99 14.65 13.26
C ASP A 74 -18.29 13.97 12.84
N PHE A 75 -18.84 13.19 13.77
CA PHE A 75 -20.05 12.41 13.59
C PHE A 75 -21.23 12.98 14.37
N GLN A 76 -21.15 14.22 14.86
CA GLN A 76 -22.16 14.82 15.74
C GLN A 76 -23.58 14.77 15.13
N PHE A 77 -23.70 15.00 13.83
CA PHE A 77 -25.00 15.01 13.13
C PHE A 77 -25.29 13.72 12.36
N LEU A 78 -24.40 12.72 12.42
CA LEU A 78 -24.46 11.53 11.58
C LEU A 78 -25.79 10.77 11.78
N ASP A 79 -26.19 10.56 13.02
CA ASP A 79 -27.41 9.79 13.32
C ASP A 79 -28.67 10.54 12.89
N SER A 80 -28.68 11.87 13.05
CA SER A 80 -29.79 12.71 12.56
C SER A 80 -29.95 12.62 11.04
N TRP A 81 -28.83 12.59 10.31
CA TRP A 81 -28.82 12.37 8.87
C TRP A 81 -29.30 10.97 8.51
N LYS A 82 -28.78 9.93 9.17
CA LYS A 82 -29.20 8.53 8.92
C LYS A 82 -30.70 8.35 9.09
N ASP A 83 -31.26 8.88 10.18
CA ASP A 83 -32.68 8.73 10.48
C ASP A 83 -33.57 9.48 9.49
N GLU A 84 -33.14 10.64 9.01
CA GLU A 84 -33.92 11.35 7.99
C GLU A 84 -33.82 10.67 6.62
N LEU A 85 -32.62 10.26 6.20
CA LEU A 85 -32.42 9.59 4.91
C LEU A 85 -33.21 8.30 4.79
N ARG A 86 -33.36 7.54 5.88
CA ARG A 86 -34.18 6.31 5.94
C ARG A 86 -35.65 6.54 5.58
N LYS A 87 -36.17 7.76 5.69
CA LYS A 87 -37.56 8.10 5.35
C LYS A 87 -37.75 8.33 3.84
N HIS A 88 -36.68 8.69 3.13
CA HIS A 88 -36.76 9.22 1.77
C HIS A 88 -36.03 8.35 0.71
N PHE A 89 -35.04 7.56 1.14
CA PHE A 89 -34.16 6.79 0.26
C PHE A 89 -34.19 5.29 0.57
N ASN A 90 -34.07 4.48 -0.48
CA ASN A 90 -34.03 3.01 -0.37
C ASN A 90 -32.64 2.50 0.04
N SER A 91 -31.60 3.31 -0.13
CA SER A 91 -30.24 2.99 0.23
C SER A 91 -29.51 4.27 0.67
N SER A 92 -28.79 4.18 1.78
CA SER A 92 -27.89 5.22 2.26
C SER A 92 -26.53 4.63 2.65
N ARG A 93 -25.45 5.35 2.34
CA ARG A 93 -24.08 4.96 2.65
C ARG A 93 -23.31 6.10 3.30
N VAL A 94 -22.48 5.78 4.28
CA VAL A 94 -21.47 6.72 4.78
C VAL A 94 -20.22 6.48 3.94
N PHE A 95 -19.65 7.54 3.37
CA PHE A 95 -18.53 7.42 2.45
C PHE A 95 -17.66 8.68 2.48
N ASN A 96 -16.38 8.55 2.81
CA ASN A 96 -15.44 9.66 2.74
C ASN A 96 -14.80 9.72 1.35
N ALA A 97 -15.25 10.63 0.49
CA ALA A 97 -14.75 10.74 -0.88
C ALA A 97 -13.24 11.02 -1.00
N HIS A 98 -12.60 11.52 0.06
CA HIS A 98 -11.17 11.86 0.09
C HIS A 98 -10.29 10.75 0.67
N ARG A 99 -10.87 9.75 1.32
CA ARG A 99 -10.13 8.62 1.93
C ARG A 99 -10.62 7.26 1.44
N ALA A 100 -11.66 7.22 0.61
CA ALA A 100 -12.27 6.00 0.13
C ALA A 100 -11.26 5.03 -0.48
N THR A 101 -11.12 3.89 0.18
CA THR A 101 -10.35 2.72 -0.23
C THR A 101 -10.98 2.07 -1.47
N TYR A 102 -10.27 1.13 -2.06
CA TYR A 102 -10.82 0.32 -3.16
C TYR A 102 -12.07 -0.46 -2.71
N ALA A 103 -12.04 -1.06 -1.52
CA ALA A 103 -13.16 -1.82 -0.96
C ALA A 103 -14.43 -0.95 -0.89
N GLU A 104 -14.35 0.22 -0.25
CA GLU A 104 -15.49 1.14 -0.11
C GLU A 104 -16.05 1.61 -1.46
N ARG A 105 -15.19 1.81 -2.47
CA ARG A 105 -15.64 2.17 -3.83
C ARG A 105 -16.42 1.03 -4.49
N ILE A 106 -15.95 -0.21 -4.34
CA ILE A 106 -16.68 -1.37 -4.83
C ILE A 106 -18.00 -1.53 -4.09
N GLU A 107 -18.02 -1.37 -2.76
CA GLU A 107 -19.26 -1.44 -1.98
C GLU A 107 -20.29 -0.40 -2.41
N LEU A 108 -19.85 0.82 -2.72
CA LEU A 108 -20.73 1.87 -3.24
C LEU A 108 -21.36 1.46 -4.57
N LEU A 109 -20.58 0.92 -5.51
CA LEU A 109 -21.07 0.43 -6.79
C LEU A 109 -22.01 -0.78 -6.65
N GLU A 110 -21.70 -1.70 -5.74
CA GLU A 110 -22.56 -2.84 -5.41
C GLU A 110 -23.89 -2.38 -4.81
N ALA A 111 -23.86 -1.35 -3.97
CA ALA A 111 -25.07 -0.76 -3.42
C ALA A 111 -25.90 -0.07 -4.51
N LEU A 112 -25.27 0.58 -5.50
CA LEU A 112 -25.96 1.17 -6.65
C LEU A 112 -26.62 0.10 -7.51
N LYS A 113 -25.94 -1.04 -7.70
CA LYS A 113 -26.44 -2.20 -8.45
C LYS A 113 -27.75 -2.76 -7.88
N ALA A 114 -27.97 -2.60 -6.57
CA ALA A 114 -29.14 -3.14 -5.88
C ALA A 114 -30.37 -2.21 -5.90
N ILE A 115 -30.26 -0.98 -6.41
CA ILE A 115 -31.35 0.00 -6.36
C ILE A 115 -32.45 -0.30 -7.38
N ASP A 116 -32.05 -0.70 -8.59
CA ASP A 116 -32.96 -0.89 -9.73
C ASP A 116 -32.55 -2.12 -10.56
N GLN A 117 -33.53 -2.93 -10.96
CA GLN A 117 -33.30 -4.15 -11.75
C GLN A 117 -32.81 -3.84 -13.17
N ASP A 118 -33.25 -2.74 -13.76
CA ASP A 118 -32.89 -2.36 -15.13
C ASP A 118 -31.39 -2.03 -15.23
N TRP A 119 -30.78 -1.59 -14.13
CA TRP A 119 -29.36 -1.24 -14.08
C TRP A 119 -28.46 -2.40 -13.65
N TYR A 120 -29.05 -3.50 -13.19
CA TYR A 120 -28.32 -4.62 -12.61
C TYR A 120 -27.22 -5.11 -13.54
N LYS A 121 -27.56 -5.39 -14.81
CA LYS A 121 -26.60 -5.93 -15.78
C LYS A 121 -25.46 -4.96 -16.06
N LEU A 122 -25.77 -3.69 -16.34
CA LEU A 122 -24.77 -2.67 -16.63
C LEU A 122 -23.81 -2.46 -15.46
N LEU A 123 -24.34 -2.31 -14.24
CA LEU A 123 -23.52 -2.10 -13.05
C LEU A 123 -22.75 -3.37 -12.66
N ALA A 124 -23.30 -4.57 -12.89
CA ALA A 124 -22.57 -5.82 -12.73
C ALA A 124 -21.35 -5.90 -13.67
N ASP A 125 -21.53 -5.54 -14.95
CA ASP A 125 -20.44 -5.52 -15.93
C ASP A 125 -19.37 -4.51 -15.54
N ILE A 126 -19.76 -3.32 -15.07
CA ILE A 126 -18.84 -2.29 -14.57
C ILE A 126 -18.06 -2.80 -13.36
N VAL A 127 -18.74 -3.30 -12.33
CA VAL A 127 -18.09 -3.82 -11.12
C VAL A 127 -17.13 -4.96 -11.46
N SER A 128 -17.53 -5.87 -12.36
CA SER A 128 -16.69 -6.96 -12.85
C SER A 128 -15.42 -6.43 -13.53
N ALA A 129 -15.56 -5.45 -14.44
CA ALA A 129 -14.43 -4.83 -15.13
C ALA A 129 -13.46 -4.14 -14.14
N PHE A 130 -14.00 -3.43 -13.13
CA PHE A 130 -13.17 -2.82 -12.07
C PHE A 130 -12.42 -3.86 -11.25
N ARG A 131 -13.07 -4.97 -10.86
CA ARG A 131 -12.42 -6.06 -10.11
C ARG A 131 -11.31 -6.72 -10.91
N GLN A 132 -11.54 -7.00 -12.19
CA GLN A 132 -10.55 -7.61 -13.08
C GLN A 132 -9.35 -6.68 -13.32
N ASP A 133 -9.59 -5.40 -13.58
CA ASP A 133 -8.51 -4.40 -13.72
C ASP A 133 -7.69 -4.26 -12.43
N TRP A 134 -8.35 -4.27 -11.28
CA TRP A 134 -7.67 -4.24 -9.98
C TRP A 134 -6.80 -5.48 -9.74
N GLU A 135 -7.35 -6.67 -10.00
CA GLU A 135 -6.64 -7.94 -9.87
C GLU A 135 -5.40 -7.96 -10.77
N ALA A 136 -5.54 -7.53 -12.03
CA ALA A 136 -4.44 -7.48 -12.99
C ALA A 136 -3.31 -6.55 -12.53
N ARG A 137 -3.63 -5.33 -12.08
CA ARG A 137 -2.62 -4.40 -11.54
C ARG A 137 -1.94 -4.95 -10.28
N THR A 138 -2.70 -5.61 -9.43
CA THR A 138 -2.17 -6.23 -8.20
C THR A 138 -1.23 -7.38 -8.53
N ARG A 139 -1.54 -8.19 -9.54
CA ARG A 139 -0.65 -9.25 -10.04
C ARG A 139 0.64 -8.70 -10.62
N ILE A 140 0.57 -7.66 -11.45
CA ILE A 140 1.78 -7.00 -11.99
C ILE A 140 2.63 -6.38 -10.86
N SER A 141 1.99 -5.89 -9.78
CA SER A 141 2.69 -5.38 -8.60
C SER A 141 3.43 -6.50 -7.87
N ALA A 142 2.78 -7.67 -7.68
CA ALA A 142 3.43 -8.87 -7.13
C ALA A 142 4.63 -9.31 -7.97
N ASP A 143 4.50 -9.32 -9.30
CA ASP A 143 5.58 -9.67 -10.22
C ASP A 143 6.76 -8.69 -10.14
N SER A 144 6.47 -7.39 -10.03
CA SER A 144 7.47 -6.34 -9.89
C SER A 144 8.27 -6.50 -8.59
N ILE A 145 7.60 -6.84 -7.48
CA ILE A 145 8.27 -7.11 -6.20
C ILE A 145 9.03 -8.43 -6.24
N CYS A 146 8.48 -9.49 -6.82
CA CYS A 146 9.21 -10.75 -6.99
C CYS A 146 10.53 -10.52 -7.77
N SER A 147 10.46 -9.74 -8.85
CA SER A 147 11.64 -9.34 -9.64
C SER A 147 12.63 -8.51 -8.82
N LEU A 148 12.16 -7.54 -8.04
CA LEU A 148 13.00 -6.77 -7.10
C LEU A 148 13.76 -7.69 -6.13
N LEU A 149 13.06 -8.67 -5.55
CA LEU A 149 13.67 -9.60 -4.59
C LEU A 149 14.74 -10.46 -5.26
N SER A 150 14.46 -11.05 -6.42
CA SER A 150 15.46 -11.80 -7.20
C SER A 150 16.69 -10.94 -7.50
N ASP A 151 16.47 -9.71 -7.98
CA ASP A 151 17.51 -8.75 -8.32
C ASP A 151 18.40 -8.38 -7.13
N CYS A 152 17.78 -8.04 -5.99
CA CYS A 152 18.51 -7.59 -4.80
C CYS A 152 19.22 -8.74 -4.10
N LEU A 153 18.58 -9.90 -3.97
CA LEU A 153 19.15 -11.06 -3.29
C LEU A 153 20.29 -11.71 -4.09
N GLY A 154 20.22 -11.65 -5.42
CA GLY A 154 21.27 -12.12 -6.32
C GLY A 154 22.37 -11.10 -6.61
N PHE A 155 22.22 -9.85 -6.15
CA PHE A 155 23.16 -8.78 -6.48
C PHE A 155 24.52 -8.98 -5.79
N GLN A 156 25.59 -8.75 -6.54
CA GLN A 156 26.96 -8.80 -6.02
C GLN A 156 27.85 -7.79 -6.75
N LEU A 157 28.82 -7.24 -6.04
CA LEU A 157 29.89 -6.40 -6.59
C LEU A 157 31.23 -7.03 -6.25
N ARG A 158 32.19 -6.94 -7.18
CA ARG A 158 33.57 -7.42 -7.02
C ARG A 158 34.54 -6.33 -7.43
N LYS A 159 35.64 -6.19 -6.70
CA LYS A 159 36.80 -5.38 -7.09
C LYS A 159 38.09 -6.08 -6.70
N ASP A 160 39.14 -5.83 -7.46
CA ASP A 160 40.48 -6.28 -7.13
C ASP A 160 41.03 -5.47 -5.94
N LEU A 161 41.76 -6.15 -5.07
CA LEU A 161 42.40 -5.57 -3.90
C LEU A 161 43.68 -4.83 -4.32
N PRO A 162 43.93 -3.63 -3.78
CA PRO A 162 45.19 -2.94 -4.00
C PRO A 162 46.35 -3.73 -3.36
N ALA A 163 47.53 -3.65 -3.98
CA ALA A 163 48.72 -4.40 -3.56
C ALA A 163 49.21 -4.02 -2.15
N GLU A 164 49.11 -2.75 -1.75
CA GLU A 164 49.39 -2.28 -0.39
C GLU A 164 48.50 -1.08 -0.02
N HIS A 165 47.95 -1.10 1.21
CA HIS A 165 47.09 -0.08 1.83
C HIS A 165 45.76 0.24 1.11
N GLY A 166 44.74 0.65 1.88
CA GLY A 166 43.45 1.13 1.33
C GLY A 166 42.29 0.13 1.29
N VAL A 167 42.44 -1.09 1.84
CA VAL A 167 41.36 -2.11 1.92
C VAL A 167 40.10 -1.55 2.58
N ALA A 168 40.23 -0.88 3.73
CA ALA A 168 39.09 -0.29 4.45
C ALA A 168 38.36 0.80 3.63
N ARG A 169 39.10 1.59 2.83
CA ARG A 169 38.49 2.60 1.95
C ARG A 169 37.74 1.94 0.79
N LEU A 170 38.31 0.86 0.24
CA LEU A 170 37.68 0.08 -0.82
C LEU A 170 36.41 -0.63 -0.33
N GLU A 171 36.45 -1.19 0.88
CA GLU A 171 35.29 -1.76 1.58
C GLU A 171 34.17 -0.74 1.73
N GLN A 172 34.48 0.45 2.26
CA GLN A 172 33.50 1.53 2.42
C GLN A 172 32.89 1.95 1.06
N GLN A 173 33.71 2.06 0.01
CA GLN A 173 33.23 2.39 -1.33
C GLN A 173 32.33 1.29 -1.92
N LEU A 174 32.70 0.01 -1.77
CA LEU A 174 31.89 -1.13 -2.20
C LEU A 174 30.57 -1.17 -1.47
N LEU A 175 30.59 -0.93 -0.17
CA LEU A 175 29.41 -0.87 0.67
C LEU A 175 28.45 0.24 0.20
N GLN A 176 28.95 1.47 -0.01
CA GLN A 176 28.16 2.59 -0.53
C GLN A 176 27.58 2.29 -1.92
N GLN A 177 28.38 1.70 -2.81
CA GLN A 177 27.92 1.33 -4.16
C GLN A 177 26.84 0.24 -4.11
N TYR A 178 27.01 -0.74 -3.23
CA TYR A 178 26.05 -1.82 -3.05
C TYR A 178 24.72 -1.30 -2.52
N THR A 179 24.74 -0.51 -1.44
CA THR A 179 23.51 0.02 -0.83
C THR A 179 22.78 0.96 -1.77
N ALA A 180 23.49 1.86 -2.45
CA ALA A 180 22.90 2.74 -3.46
C ALA A 180 22.25 1.96 -4.60
N ALA A 181 22.84 0.84 -5.03
CA ALA A 181 22.27 -0.01 -6.07
C ALA A 181 20.98 -0.72 -5.60
N VAL A 182 20.94 -1.23 -4.36
CA VAL A 182 19.74 -1.85 -3.78
C VAL A 182 18.61 -0.82 -3.62
N ILE A 183 18.92 0.38 -3.12
CA ILE A 183 17.95 1.49 -2.99
C ILE A 183 17.38 1.86 -4.37
N LYS A 184 18.24 1.99 -5.39
CA LYS A 184 17.80 2.30 -6.76
C LYS A 184 16.88 1.22 -7.33
N LYS A 185 17.13 -0.06 -7.03
CA LYS A 185 16.26 -1.17 -7.43
C LYS A 185 14.89 -1.08 -6.75
N GLU A 186 14.85 -0.81 -5.44
CA GLU A 186 13.60 -0.60 -4.70
C GLU A 186 12.80 0.58 -5.30
N GLN A 187 13.44 1.73 -5.51
CA GLN A 187 12.82 2.91 -6.10
C GLN A 187 12.21 2.62 -7.48
N ARG A 188 12.89 1.84 -8.32
CA ARG A 188 12.37 1.41 -9.62
C ARG A 188 11.11 0.57 -9.48
N ALA A 189 11.09 -0.39 -8.55
CA ALA A 189 9.92 -1.22 -8.30
C ALA A 189 8.73 -0.39 -7.78
N HIS A 190 9.00 0.56 -6.87
CA HIS A 190 7.99 1.51 -6.40
C HIS A 190 7.42 2.37 -7.54
N GLN A 191 8.27 2.87 -8.44
CA GLN A 191 7.82 3.62 -9.61
C GLN A 191 6.94 2.77 -10.54
N GLN A 192 7.28 1.49 -10.75
CA GLN A 192 6.46 0.56 -11.52
C GLN A 192 5.07 0.38 -10.88
N ILE A 193 5.00 0.16 -9.57
CA ILE A 193 3.73 0.05 -8.83
C ILE A 193 2.93 1.35 -8.96
N ARG A 194 3.55 2.51 -8.74
CA ARG A 194 2.90 3.83 -8.85
C ARG A 194 2.25 4.05 -10.21
N ALA A 195 2.94 3.65 -11.29
CA ALA A 195 2.43 3.81 -12.65
C ALA A 195 1.15 2.99 -12.91
N LEU A 196 1.01 1.81 -12.29
CA LEU A 196 -0.18 0.94 -12.44
C LEU A 196 -1.44 1.58 -11.86
N PHE A 197 -1.31 2.33 -10.78
CA PHE A 197 -2.45 2.99 -10.11
C PHE A 197 -2.69 4.41 -10.61
N LYS A 198 -2.14 4.76 -11.78
CA LYS A 198 -2.38 6.02 -12.51
C LYS A 198 -2.04 7.28 -11.70
N HIS A 199 -1.10 7.17 -10.75
CA HIS A 199 -0.55 8.33 -10.01
C HIS A 199 0.54 9.08 -10.79
N ASN A 200 0.51 9.00 -12.12
CA ASN A 200 1.40 9.74 -13.02
C ASN A 200 0.95 11.20 -13.24
N ILE A 201 -0.20 11.59 -12.67
CA ILE A 201 -0.82 12.92 -12.85
C ILE A 201 -0.66 13.79 -11.57
N PHE A 202 -0.12 13.24 -10.48
CA PHE A 202 -0.01 13.94 -9.18
C PHE A 202 1.32 13.65 -8.49
N ASP A 203 1.88 14.64 -7.81
CA ASP A 203 3.10 14.50 -7.00
C ASP A 203 2.77 13.78 -5.68
N TYR A 204 2.70 12.45 -5.74
CA TYR A 204 2.48 11.61 -4.56
C TYR A 204 3.67 11.74 -3.60
N GLN A 205 3.40 12.18 -2.37
CA GLN A 205 4.38 12.26 -1.29
C GLN A 205 4.01 11.27 -0.18
N LEU A 206 4.99 10.47 0.25
CA LEU A 206 4.84 9.58 1.40
C LEU A 206 4.44 10.40 2.64
N PRO A 207 3.60 9.86 3.55
CA PRO A 207 3.23 10.57 4.78
C PRO A 207 4.45 11.05 5.59
N PRO A 208 4.38 12.22 6.27
CA PRO A 208 5.51 12.80 7.03
C PRO A 208 6.23 11.85 7.98
N HIS A 209 5.48 10.96 8.63
CA HIS A 209 5.98 10.02 9.62
C HIS A 209 6.11 8.57 9.10
N SER A 210 5.99 8.36 7.79
CA SER A 210 6.13 7.01 7.21
C SER A 210 7.56 6.50 7.34
N ILE A 211 7.70 5.25 7.81
CA ILE A 211 8.99 4.53 7.88
C ILE A 211 9.67 4.40 6.50
N LEU A 212 8.91 4.55 5.41
CA LEU A 212 9.46 4.54 4.05
C LEU A 212 10.31 5.79 3.72
N ARG A 213 10.20 6.85 4.52
CA ARG A 213 11.09 8.02 4.44
C ARG A 213 12.48 7.74 5.05
N GLU A 214 12.58 6.75 5.93
CA GLU A 214 13.88 6.28 6.42
C GLU A 214 14.57 5.43 5.34
N ASP A 215 15.90 5.52 5.29
CA ASP A 215 16.71 4.68 4.39
C ASP A 215 16.44 3.19 4.66
N LEU A 216 16.47 2.39 3.60
CA LEU A 216 16.41 0.93 3.65
C LEU A 216 17.44 0.38 4.64
N PHE A 217 18.63 0.98 4.73
CA PHE A 217 19.70 0.58 5.64
C PHE A 217 19.73 1.43 6.93
N ASN A 218 18.61 2.02 7.35
CA ASN A 218 18.48 2.60 8.68
C ASN A 218 18.15 1.49 9.70
N GLN A 219 18.80 1.51 10.87
CA GLN A 219 18.50 0.60 11.98
C GLN A 219 17.01 0.54 12.33
N LYS A 220 16.33 1.70 12.37
CA LYS A 220 14.91 1.79 12.69
C LYS A 220 14.05 1.03 11.68
N THR A 221 14.39 1.10 10.39
CA THR A 221 13.72 0.35 9.31
C THR A 221 13.78 -1.15 9.59
N TRP A 222 14.96 -1.65 9.94
CA TRP A 222 15.18 -3.08 10.18
C TRP A 222 14.55 -3.58 11.47
N GLN A 223 14.51 -2.76 12.52
CA GLN A 223 13.84 -3.11 13.76
C GLN A 223 12.32 -3.23 13.59
N LEU A 224 11.71 -2.36 12.77
CA LEU A 224 10.26 -2.33 12.56
C LEU A 224 9.79 -3.29 11.46
N LEU A 225 10.57 -3.44 10.39
CA LEU A 225 10.18 -4.17 9.18
C LEU A 225 10.97 -5.46 8.94
N GLY A 226 11.93 -5.78 9.81
CA GLY A 226 12.67 -7.03 9.76
C GLY A 226 11.92 -8.21 10.37
N LEU A 227 12.59 -9.36 10.41
CA LEU A 227 12.06 -10.58 11.02
C LEU A 227 11.97 -10.46 12.54
N THR A 228 10.86 -10.94 13.09
CA THR A 228 10.72 -11.13 14.53
C THR A 228 11.50 -12.35 15.02
N LYS A 229 11.82 -12.39 16.32
CA LYS A 229 12.47 -13.55 16.97
C LYS A 229 11.72 -14.86 16.73
N LYS A 230 10.38 -14.82 16.72
CA LYS A 230 9.52 -15.99 16.46
C LYS A 230 9.71 -16.51 15.03
N GLN A 231 9.71 -15.62 14.04
CA GLN A 231 9.90 -16.02 12.64
C GLN A 231 11.30 -16.57 12.39
N LEU A 232 12.34 -16.00 13.02
CA LEU A 232 13.71 -16.54 12.93
C LEU A 232 13.79 -17.98 13.46
N LEU A 233 13.17 -18.27 14.60
CA LEU A 233 13.11 -19.62 15.16
C LEU A 233 12.38 -20.59 14.22
N LEU A 234 11.24 -20.18 13.66
CA LEU A 234 10.47 -20.99 12.72
C LEU A 234 11.24 -21.26 11.41
N LEU A 235 11.90 -20.25 10.84
CA LEU A 235 12.73 -20.39 9.65
C LEU A 235 13.90 -21.36 9.87
N GLY A 236 14.49 -21.35 11.06
CA GLY A 236 15.50 -22.34 11.47
C GLY A 236 14.97 -23.78 11.43
N GLY A 237 13.79 -24.01 12.00
CA GLY A 237 13.15 -25.34 12.01
C GLY A 237 12.71 -25.83 10.62
N ILE A 238 12.18 -24.94 9.78
CA ILE A 238 11.66 -25.29 8.43
C ILE A 238 12.80 -25.48 7.42
N GLY A 239 13.95 -24.84 7.64
CA GLY A 239 15.09 -24.88 6.73
C GLY A 239 15.85 -26.20 6.67
N GLY A 240 15.49 -27.19 7.49
CA GLY A 240 16.21 -28.46 7.66
C GLY A 240 17.42 -28.33 8.59
N ALA A 241 17.55 -27.21 9.29
CA ALA A 241 18.61 -26.96 10.24
C ALA A 241 18.15 -27.33 11.66
N ALA A 242 18.26 -28.61 12.02
CA ALA A 242 18.71 -28.95 13.38
C ALA A 242 20.23 -28.68 13.50
N VAL A 243 20.70 -27.55 12.96
CA VAL A 243 22.10 -27.13 13.00
C VAL A 243 22.20 -26.16 14.16
N GLY A 244 22.87 -26.62 15.21
CA GLY A 244 23.11 -25.87 16.43
C GLY A 244 23.74 -24.51 16.18
N ALA A 245 23.50 -23.57 17.11
CA ALA A 245 24.29 -22.37 17.30
C ALA A 245 24.78 -21.67 16.00
N GLY A 246 23.87 -21.12 15.18
CA GLY A 246 24.30 -20.43 13.95
C GLY A 246 23.26 -19.66 13.16
N VAL A 247 22.00 -19.60 13.59
CA VAL A 247 21.11 -18.51 13.14
C VAL A 247 21.49 -17.33 14.00
N ASP A 248 22.26 -16.39 13.45
CA ASP A 248 22.67 -15.16 14.12
C ASP A 248 21.47 -14.43 14.74
N VAL A 249 21.20 -14.73 16.01
CA VAL A 249 20.53 -13.81 16.94
C VAL A 249 21.28 -12.46 16.97
N ALA A 250 22.55 -12.48 16.53
CA ALA A 250 23.42 -11.36 16.19
C ALA A 250 22.85 -10.37 15.15
N ALA A 251 21.88 -10.72 14.31
CA ALA A 251 21.28 -9.75 13.36
C ALA A 251 20.58 -8.56 14.05
N LEU A 252 20.16 -8.70 15.31
CA LEU A 252 19.59 -7.59 16.09
C LEU A 252 20.64 -6.65 16.72
N GLY A 253 21.93 -7.02 16.73
CA GLY A 253 23.01 -6.27 17.39
C GLY A 253 24.19 -5.86 16.48
N HIS A 254 24.53 -6.65 15.45
CA HIS A 254 25.71 -6.40 14.59
C HIS A 254 25.41 -5.57 13.33
N GLY A 255 24.14 -5.48 12.91
CA GLY A 255 23.75 -4.53 11.86
C GLY A 255 23.99 -3.06 12.26
N LEU A 256 24.12 -2.78 13.57
CA LEU A 256 24.30 -1.43 14.10
C LEU A 256 25.54 -0.74 13.55
N GLY A 257 26.69 -1.41 13.46
CA GLY A 257 27.90 -0.79 12.91
C GLY A 257 27.83 -0.57 11.40
N LEU A 258 27.20 -1.49 10.66
CA LEU A 258 26.94 -1.34 9.23
C LEU A 258 26.05 -0.11 8.93
N PHE A 259 24.98 0.06 9.72
CA PHE A 259 24.06 1.18 9.56
C PHE A 259 24.67 2.50 10.04
N THR A 260 25.55 2.47 11.04
CA THR A 260 26.34 3.64 11.47
C THR A 260 27.31 4.09 10.37
N ALA A 261 27.97 3.14 9.69
CA ALA A 261 28.92 3.42 8.60
C ALA A 261 28.26 4.06 7.36
N LEU A 262 26.97 3.79 7.14
CA LEU A 262 26.17 4.34 6.05
C LEU A 262 25.42 5.62 6.43
N GLY A 263 25.03 5.77 7.70
CA GLY A 263 24.01 6.73 8.14
C GLY A 263 24.50 8.06 8.74
N GLY A 264 25.79 8.24 9.02
CA GLY A 264 26.39 9.55 9.37
C GLY A 264 25.90 10.29 10.63
N THR A 265 24.77 9.93 11.22
CA THR A 265 24.23 10.55 12.44
C THR A 265 23.87 9.50 13.48
N VAL A 266 24.45 9.69 14.67
CA VAL A 266 24.43 8.84 15.88
C VAL A 266 25.51 7.75 15.89
N GLY A 267 26.71 8.11 16.39
CA GLY A 267 27.70 7.13 16.86
C GLY A 267 29.19 7.37 16.56
N PHE A 268 29.69 8.61 16.51
CA PHE A 268 31.13 8.89 16.29
C PHE A 268 32.07 8.47 17.46
N LEU A 269 31.60 7.73 18.48
CA LEU A 269 32.42 7.32 19.63
C LEU A 269 32.81 5.83 19.68
N GLY A 270 32.35 4.98 18.75
CA GLY A 270 32.61 3.52 18.80
C GLY A 270 33.70 2.99 17.85
N ALA A 271 33.99 3.67 16.75
CA ALA A 271 34.77 3.09 15.64
C ALA A 271 36.30 3.20 15.79
N LEU A 272 36.81 3.94 16.77
CA LEU A 272 38.27 4.14 16.95
C LEU A 272 38.95 3.08 17.84
N LEU A 273 38.20 2.15 18.44
CA LEU A 273 38.74 1.21 19.45
C LEU A 273 38.77 -0.27 19.04
N GLY A 274 38.36 -0.66 17.84
CA GLY A 274 38.33 -2.08 17.49
C GLY A 274 38.44 -2.34 16.00
N ARG A 275 39.65 -2.64 15.54
CA ARG A 275 39.95 -3.08 14.17
C ARG A 275 39.35 -4.45 13.85
N ASP A 276 38.83 -5.15 14.85
CA ASP A 276 38.30 -6.52 14.74
C ASP A 276 36.76 -6.60 14.61
N ASN A 277 36.04 -5.48 14.72
CA ASN A 277 34.56 -5.47 14.72
C ASN A 277 33.92 -5.07 13.37
N LEU A 278 34.65 -4.39 12.47
CA LEU A 278 34.11 -3.95 11.18
C LEU A 278 33.90 -5.10 10.19
N THR A 279 34.71 -6.15 10.29
CA THR A 279 34.61 -7.35 9.44
C THR A 279 33.35 -8.18 9.74
N THR A 280 32.89 -8.17 10.99
CA THR A 280 31.71 -8.90 11.45
C THR A 280 30.43 -8.25 10.94
N ASP A 281 30.38 -6.92 10.91
CA ASP A 281 29.17 -6.16 10.53
C ASP A 281 28.90 -6.16 9.02
N ALA A 282 29.95 -6.16 8.18
CA ALA A 282 29.82 -6.24 6.72
C ALA A 282 29.57 -7.66 6.20
N SER A 283 29.86 -8.70 7.00
CA SER A 283 29.58 -10.10 6.67
C SER A 283 28.08 -10.35 6.42
N PHE A 284 27.21 -9.54 7.03
CA PHE A 284 25.76 -9.55 6.84
C PHE A 284 25.35 -9.27 5.39
N LEU A 285 26.09 -8.41 4.69
CA LEU A 285 25.87 -8.13 3.26
C LEU A 285 26.63 -9.12 2.36
N GLY A 286 27.17 -10.19 2.92
CA GLY A 286 27.97 -11.17 2.18
C GLY A 286 29.35 -10.63 1.78
N LEU A 287 29.93 -9.70 2.54
CA LEU A 287 31.31 -9.26 2.30
C LEU A 287 32.26 -10.47 2.43
N LYS A 288 33.06 -10.72 1.40
CA LYS A 288 34.06 -11.78 1.33
C LYS A 288 35.34 -11.23 0.72
N ILE A 289 36.46 -11.50 1.38
CA ILE A 289 37.79 -11.29 0.81
C ILE A 289 38.32 -12.66 0.38
N ALA A 290 38.58 -12.83 -0.92
CA ALA A 290 39.04 -14.08 -1.51
C ALA A 290 40.25 -13.81 -2.42
N GLY A 291 41.44 -14.19 -1.96
CA GLY A 291 42.68 -13.93 -2.69
C GLY A 291 42.92 -12.43 -2.88
N GLN A 292 43.08 -12.00 -4.13
CA GLN A 292 43.27 -10.59 -4.51
C GLN A 292 41.95 -9.88 -4.84
N GLN A 293 40.79 -10.42 -4.43
CA GLN A 293 39.50 -9.79 -4.71
C GLN A 293 38.68 -9.60 -3.44
N ILE A 294 37.97 -8.49 -3.40
CA ILE A 294 36.91 -8.22 -2.44
C ILE A 294 35.55 -8.27 -3.14
N GLN A 295 34.61 -8.97 -2.52
CA GLN A 295 33.25 -9.13 -2.99
C GLN A 295 32.27 -8.69 -1.91
N ILE A 296 31.18 -8.03 -2.29
CA ILE A 296 29.99 -7.82 -1.45
C ILE A 296 28.79 -8.43 -2.16
N GLY A 297 27.88 -9.06 -1.41
CA GLY A 297 26.79 -9.87 -1.94
C GLY A 297 27.26 -11.22 -2.53
N PRO A 298 26.35 -12.11 -2.96
CA PRO A 298 24.91 -12.04 -2.68
C PRO A 298 24.65 -12.09 -1.17
N ILE A 299 23.54 -11.47 -0.74
CA ILE A 299 23.25 -11.41 0.68
C ILE A 299 22.97 -12.82 1.22
N ASN A 300 23.61 -13.15 2.34
CA ASN A 300 23.52 -14.46 2.99
C ASN A 300 22.38 -14.52 4.02
N ASN A 301 21.79 -13.39 4.38
CA ASN A 301 20.71 -13.28 5.34
C ASN A 301 19.37 -12.93 4.66
N ILE A 302 18.37 -13.77 4.91
CA ILE A 302 17.00 -13.63 4.38
C ILE A 302 16.28 -12.37 4.90
N SER A 303 16.77 -11.74 5.96
CA SER A 303 16.12 -10.59 6.61
C SER A 303 15.94 -9.39 5.67
N LEU A 304 16.87 -9.14 4.72
CA LEU A 304 16.68 -8.09 3.70
C LEU A 304 15.43 -8.34 2.87
N MET A 305 15.15 -9.60 2.53
CA MET A 305 13.95 -9.96 1.77
C MET A 305 12.69 -9.54 2.52
N PHE A 306 12.63 -9.78 3.84
CA PHE A 306 11.48 -9.39 4.65
C PHE A 306 11.36 -7.88 4.81
N VAL A 307 12.47 -7.15 4.97
CA VAL A 307 12.46 -5.69 4.99
C VAL A 307 11.91 -5.14 3.66
N LEU A 308 12.39 -5.65 2.52
CA LEU A 308 11.90 -5.23 1.19
C LEU A 308 10.42 -5.57 0.98
N ILE A 309 9.97 -6.76 1.41
CA ILE A 309 8.55 -7.16 1.33
C ILE A 309 7.67 -6.22 2.15
N ASN A 310 8.02 -5.98 3.43
CA ASN A 310 7.23 -5.11 4.30
C ASN A 310 7.21 -3.67 3.79
N ARG A 311 8.33 -3.16 3.27
CA ARG A 311 8.40 -1.83 2.63
C ARG A 311 7.53 -1.76 1.38
N ALA A 312 7.56 -2.78 0.54
CA ALA A 312 6.72 -2.87 -0.65
C ALA A 312 5.21 -2.91 -0.31
N PHE A 313 4.83 -3.65 0.72
CA PHE A 313 3.45 -3.71 1.21
C PHE A 313 2.98 -2.37 1.77
N LEU A 314 3.80 -1.69 2.57
CA LEU A 314 3.52 -0.33 3.04
C LEU A 314 3.37 0.64 1.86
N TYR A 315 4.29 0.56 0.88
CA TYR A 315 4.26 1.43 -0.28
C TYR A 315 3.00 1.21 -1.11
N PHE A 316 2.63 -0.05 -1.34
CA PHE A 316 1.40 -0.42 -2.04
C PHE A 316 0.17 0.08 -1.31
N GLN A 317 0.04 -0.17 0.00
CA GLN A 317 -1.08 0.29 0.83
C GLN A 317 -1.27 1.81 0.68
N HIS A 318 -0.19 2.58 0.80
CA HIS A 318 -0.28 4.02 0.65
C HIS A 318 -0.60 4.46 -0.79
N THR A 319 -0.12 3.71 -1.80
CA THR A 319 -0.38 3.99 -3.21
C THR A 319 -1.85 3.78 -3.56
N ILE A 320 -2.45 2.69 -3.10
CA ILE A 320 -3.84 2.35 -3.45
C ILE A 320 -4.87 3.22 -2.71
N ASN A 321 -4.55 3.69 -1.51
CA ASN A 321 -5.45 4.49 -0.67
C ASN A 321 -5.28 6.01 -0.86
N TRP A 322 -4.45 6.45 -1.82
CA TRP A 322 -4.31 7.86 -2.14
C TRP A 322 -5.48 8.35 -3.02
N ALA A 323 -6.29 9.29 -2.50
CA ALA A 323 -7.39 9.88 -3.26
C ALA A 323 -6.97 11.12 -4.06
N HIS A 324 -7.59 11.31 -5.23
CA HIS A 324 -7.35 12.43 -6.14
C HIS A 324 -7.69 13.81 -5.56
N GLY A 325 -8.50 13.90 -4.50
CA GLY A 325 -8.96 15.15 -3.88
C GLY A 325 -8.11 15.69 -2.73
N ARG A 326 -6.95 15.09 -2.41
CA ARG A 326 -6.11 15.47 -1.25
C ARG A 326 -5.30 16.77 -1.41
N ARG A 327 -5.50 17.53 -2.50
CA ARG A 327 -4.70 18.71 -2.87
C ARG A 327 -4.78 19.87 -1.87
N ASP A 328 -5.92 19.99 -1.16
CA ASP A 328 -6.28 21.21 -0.43
C ASP A 328 -6.33 21.05 1.10
N TYR A 329 -5.80 19.95 1.66
CA TYR A 329 -5.76 19.76 3.11
C TYR A 329 -4.35 20.06 3.66
N PRO A 330 -4.23 20.83 4.76
CA PRO A 330 -3.02 20.80 5.58
C PRO A 330 -2.74 19.36 6.01
N ASP A 331 -1.47 19.00 6.21
CA ASP A 331 -1.06 17.78 6.90
C ASP A 331 -1.70 17.78 8.30
N HIS A 332 -2.97 17.40 8.39
CA HIS A 332 -3.57 17.08 9.67
C HIS A 332 -2.88 15.80 10.10
N ASP A 333 -2.03 15.95 11.11
CA ASP A 333 -1.48 14.87 11.92
C ASP A 333 -2.49 13.73 11.94
N THR A 334 -2.22 12.70 11.15
CA THR A 334 -2.93 11.44 11.22
C THR A 334 -2.56 10.82 12.56
N LYS A 335 -3.17 11.32 13.64
CA LYS A 335 -2.94 10.88 15.01
C LYS A 335 -3.26 9.39 15.21
N ASP A 336 -3.94 8.77 14.25
CA ASP A 336 -4.31 7.35 14.25
C ASP A 336 -3.60 6.47 13.21
N GLN A 337 -2.64 6.95 12.43
CA GLN A 337 -1.73 6.04 11.70
C GLN A 337 -0.60 5.50 12.60
N ARG A 338 -0.93 5.18 13.86
CA ARG A 338 -0.27 4.10 14.59
C ARG A 338 -0.72 2.76 14.03
N THR A 339 -0.66 2.59 12.71
CA THR A 339 -0.59 1.27 12.11
C THR A 339 0.54 0.55 12.84
N ASP A 340 0.19 -0.57 13.47
CA ASP A 340 1.07 -1.42 14.26
C ASP A 340 2.51 -1.33 13.75
N LEU A 341 3.42 -0.90 14.62
CA LEU A 341 4.85 -0.74 14.35
C LEU A 341 5.56 -2.03 13.87
N GLN A 342 4.81 -3.12 13.66
CA GLN A 342 5.27 -4.41 13.18
C GLN A 342 4.95 -4.54 11.69
N GLY A 343 5.94 -4.91 10.88
CA GLY A 343 5.72 -5.20 9.46
C GLY A 343 4.64 -6.26 9.22
N PHE A 344 3.87 -6.12 8.14
CA PHE A 344 2.82 -7.02 7.65
C PHE A 344 3.14 -8.53 7.74
N THR A 345 4.41 -8.90 7.55
CA THR A 345 4.83 -10.31 7.60
C THR A 345 4.89 -10.91 9.01
N SER A 346 4.77 -10.12 10.08
CA SER A 346 5.04 -10.53 11.47
C SER A 346 4.27 -11.78 11.91
N ASN A 347 3.04 -11.93 11.40
CA ASN A 347 2.11 -13.03 11.71
C ASN A 347 1.99 -14.06 10.58
N TRP A 348 2.91 -14.07 9.61
CA TRP A 348 2.91 -15.04 8.53
C TRP A 348 3.05 -16.49 9.03
N SER A 349 2.32 -17.39 8.38
CA SER A 349 2.32 -18.81 8.69
C SER A 349 3.67 -19.47 8.38
N ALA A 350 3.91 -20.65 8.98
CA ALA A 350 5.06 -21.49 8.64
C ALA A 350 5.15 -21.78 7.13
N GLN A 351 4.01 -21.96 6.45
CA GLN A 351 3.98 -22.20 5.01
C GLN A 351 4.46 -20.97 4.21
N ASN A 352 4.04 -19.76 4.58
CA ASN A 352 4.51 -18.53 3.93
C ASN A 352 6.02 -18.34 4.13
N LEU A 353 6.51 -18.59 5.35
CA LEU A 353 7.94 -18.57 5.67
C LEU A 353 8.73 -19.62 4.88
N LYS A 354 8.15 -20.81 4.66
CA LYS A 354 8.74 -21.86 3.82
C LYS A 354 8.87 -21.42 2.37
N THR A 355 7.82 -20.84 1.78
CA THR A 355 7.85 -20.28 0.41
C THR A 355 8.97 -19.25 0.26
N CYS A 356 9.06 -18.31 1.21
CA CYS A 356 10.11 -17.31 1.29
C CYS A 356 11.51 -17.93 1.34
N ASN A 357 11.71 -18.92 2.21
CA ASN A 357 13.00 -19.61 2.35
C ASN A 357 13.39 -20.38 1.08
N SER A 358 12.45 -21.06 0.44
CA SER A 358 12.67 -21.77 -0.83
C SER A 358 13.08 -20.80 -1.93
N PHE A 359 12.38 -19.68 -2.07
CA PHE A 359 12.72 -18.61 -3.02
C PHE A 359 14.11 -18.04 -2.77
N PHE A 360 14.42 -17.68 -1.52
CA PHE A 360 15.73 -17.18 -1.13
C PHE A 360 16.86 -18.17 -1.49
N LYS A 361 16.68 -19.46 -1.19
CA LYS A 361 17.64 -20.52 -1.54
C LYS A 361 17.81 -20.67 -3.05
N ALA A 362 16.72 -20.61 -3.83
CA ALA A 362 16.77 -20.73 -5.29
C ALA A 362 17.53 -19.55 -5.95
N VAL A 363 17.30 -18.32 -5.48
CA VAL A 363 18.07 -17.14 -5.94
C VAL A 363 19.56 -17.33 -5.63
N HIS A 364 19.88 -17.72 -4.39
CA HIS A 364 21.27 -17.84 -3.94
C HIS A 364 22.02 -19.00 -4.63
N LYS A 365 21.31 -20.06 -5.04
CA LYS A 365 21.85 -21.16 -5.84
C LYS A 365 21.92 -20.85 -7.35
N LYS A 366 21.43 -19.69 -7.78
CA LYS A 366 21.27 -19.34 -9.21
C LYS A 366 20.46 -20.39 -9.98
N SER A 367 19.48 -21.00 -9.31
CA SER A 367 18.60 -22.02 -9.90
C SER A 367 17.20 -21.50 -10.20
N ILE A 368 16.93 -20.22 -9.97
CA ILE A 368 15.59 -19.63 -10.12
C ILE A 368 14.99 -19.83 -11.51
N ASP A 369 15.81 -19.72 -12.57
CA ASP A 369 15.37 -19.93 -13.96
C ASP A 369 14.98 -21.39 -14.26
N ARG A 370 15.40 -22.33 -13.40
CA ARG A 370 15.14 -23.77 -13.51
C ARG A 370 14.04 -24.24 -12.57
N GLU A 371 13.54 -23.35 -11.70
CA GLU A 371 12.57 -23.66 -10.65
C GLU A 371 11.35 -22.70 -10.74
N PRO A 372 10.61 -22.69 -11.89
CA PRO A 372 9.52 -21.74 -12.12
C PRO A 372 8.38 -21.87 -11.11
N GLU A 373 8.18 -23.06 -10.54
CA GLU A 373 7.18 -23.31 -9.49
C GLU A 373 7.47 -22.50 -8.21
N ILE A 374 8.74 -22.28 -7.86
CA ILE A 374 9.12 -21.49 -6.69
C ILE A 374 8.83 -20.00 -6.94
N VAL A 375 9.12 -19.52 -8.14
CA VAL A 375 8.81 -18.13 -8.55
C VAL A 375 7.30 -17.92 -8.51
N SER A 376 6.53 -18.82 -9.11
CA SER A 376 5.07 -18.75 -9.12
C SER A 376 4.48 -18.81 -7.71
N ALA A 377 5.00 -19.66 -6.83
CA ALA A 377 4.57 -19.70 -5.43
C ALA A 377 4.86 -18.39 -4.69
N MET A 378 6.00 -17.74 -4.96
CA MET A 378 6.35 -16.45 -4.37
C MET A 378 5.45 -15.33 -4.91
N GLN A 379 5.22 -15.28 -6.22
CA GLN A 379 4.30 -14.33 -6.85
C GLN A 379 2.87 -14.49 -6.30
N GLN A 380 2.38 -15.72 -6.15
CA GLN A 380 1.06 -15.99 -5.60
C GLN A 380 0.94 -15.56 -4.13
N LEU A 381 1.99 -15.78 -3.33
CA LEU A 381 2.05 -15.30 -1.94
C LEU A 381 1.94 -13.77 -1.90
N LEU A 382 2.79 -13.07 -2.65
CA LEU A 382 2.79 -11.59 -2.71
C LEU A 382 1.45 -11.05 -3.21
N PHE A 383 0.89 -11.64 -4.27
CA PHE A 383 -0.41 -11.26 -4.83
C PHE A 383 -1.53 -11.42 -3.80
N SER A 384 -1.58 -12.56 -3.10
CA SER A 384 -2.61 -12.82 -2.10
C SER A 384 -2.56 -11.81 -0.95
N GLU A 385 -1.35 -11.42 -0.52
CA GLU A 385 -1.17 -10.43 0.53
C GLU A 385 -1.51 -9.00 0.06
N PHE A 386 -1.14 -8.63 -1.17
CA PHE A 386 -1.60 -7.36 -1.75
C PHE A 386 -3.12 -7.28 -1.89
N MET A 387 -3.78 -8.37 -2.27
CA MET A 387 -5.24 -8.43 -2.33
C MET A 387 -5.85 -8.23 -0.94
N LYS A 388 -5.30 -8.86 0.11
CA LYS A 388 -5.74 -8.62 1.49
C LYS A 388 -5.57 -7.15 1.90
N ILE A 389 -4.41 -6.55 1.62
CA ILE A 389 -4.14 -5.13 1.89
C ILE A 389 -5.16 -4.24 1.18
N SER A 390 -5.55 -4.57 -0.06
CA SER A 390 -6.54 -3.78 -0.81
C SER A 390 -7.98 -3.89 -0.32
N GLN A 391 -8.27 -4.90 0.51
CA GLN A 391 -9.57 -5.14 1.12
C GLN A 391 -9.61 -4.68 2.58
N ASP A 392 -8.48 -4.24 3.15
CA ASP A 392 -8.42 -3.75 4.51
C ASP A 392 -9.02 -2.33 4.56
N GLU A 393 -10.07 -2.17 5.37
CA GLU A 393 -10.80 -0.89 5.55
C GLU A 393 -10.13 0.04 6.58
N ARG A 394 -8.93 -0.33 7.06
CA ARG A 394 -8.18 0.41 8.10
C ARG A 394 -7.58 1.73 7.64
#